data_AF-A0A2A5M6U6-F1
#
_entry.id   AF-A0A2A5M6U6-F1
#
_cell.length_a   1.000
_cell.length_b   1.000
_cell.length_c   1.000
_cell.angle_alpha   90.00
_cell.angle_beta   90.00
_cell.angle_gamma   90.00
#
_symmetry.space_group_name_H-M   'P 1'
#
loop_
_entity.id
_entity.type
_entity.pdbx_description
1 polymer ?
#
loop_
_entity_poly.entity_id
_entity_poly.type
_entity_poly.pdbx_seq_one_letter_code
_entity_poly.pdbx_strand_id
1 'polypeptide(L)'
;CIVEIPHLNKLQEKYNNDFNIVGVLLEDKSNEEIQKFIEQHKISYKVSNGENNYLLAKVLGGVNGIPTMFLYNKHSKLINQYLGLIPEEMLEIDIQKAIL
;
A
#
# COMPACT_ATOMS: atom_id res chain seq x y z
N CYS A 1 4.98 8.02 4.28
CA CYS A 1 5.19 6.56 4.38
C CYS A 1 5.40 6.08 5.80
N ILE A 2 6.50 6.42 6.50
CA ILE A 2 6.83 5.82 7.82
C ILE A 2 5.71 5.95 8.87
N VAL A 3 5.05 7.10 8.95
CA VAL A 3 3.96 7.36 9.91
C VAL A 3 2.75 6.44 9.68
N GLU A 4 2.48 6.01 8.44
CA GLU A 4 1.34 5.15 8.10
C GLU A 4 1.59 3.68 8.38
N ILE A 5 2.86 3.24 8.44
CA ILE A 5 3.20 1.82 8.56
C ILE A 5 2.47 1.14 9.72
N PRO A 6 2.42 1.70 10.96
CA PRO A 6 1.69 1.08 12.05
C PRO A 6 0.19 0.95 11.79
N HIS A 7 -0.42 1.93 11.11
CA HIS A 7 -1.84 1.93 10.75
C HIS A 7 -2.12 0.86 9.68
N LEU A 8 -1.31 0.81 8.63
CA LEU A 8 -1.42 -0.18 7.56
C LEU A 8 -1.18 -1.59 8.08
N ASN A 9 -0.24 -1.78 9.01
CA ASN A 9 -0.01 -3.08 9.65
C ASN A 9 -1.25 -3.59 10.39
N LYS A 10 -1.93 -2.73 11.17
CA LYS A 10 -3.17 -3.09 11.86
C LYS A 10 -4.27 -3.47 10.89
N LEU A 11 -4.44 -2.69 9.81
CA LEU A 11 -5.44 -2.98 8.79
C LEU A 11 -5.14 -4.30 8.06
N GLN A 12 -3.87 -4.55 7.71
CA GLN A 12 -3.44 -5.81 7.13
C GLN A 12 -3.69 -6.99 8.05
N GLU A 13 -3.43 -6.85 9.35
CA GLU A 13 -3.68 -7.90 10.34
C GLU A 13 -5.17 -8.17 10.52
N LYS A 14 -5.97 -7.11 10.68
CA LYS A 14 -7.42 -7.18 10.91
C LYS A 14 -8.18 -7.81 9.75
N TYR A 15 -7.74 -7.57 8.52
CA TYR A 15 -8.41 -8.04 7.30
C TYR A 15 -7.59 -9.06 6.50
N ASN A 16 -6.63 -9.75 7.13
CA ASN A 16 -5.68 -10.63 6.43
C ASN A 16 -6.31 -11.74 5.57
N ASN A 17 -7.55 -12.16 5.87
CA ASN A 17 -8.27 -13.18 5.12
C ASN A 17 -9.03 -12.62 3.90
N ASP A 18 -9.38 -11.34 3.93
CA ASP A 18 -10.31 -10.71 2.97
C ASP A 18 -9.66 -9.56 2.17
N PHE A 19 -8.49 -9.08 2.61
CA PHE A 19 -7.82 -7.91 2.08
C PHE A 19 -6.29 -8.06 2.10
N ASN A 20 -5.63 -7.48 1.09
CA ASN A 20 -4.18 -7.48 0.98
C ASN A 20 -3.68 -6.06 0.70
N ILE A 21 -2.69 -5.65 1.48
CA ILE A 21 -1.89 -4.45 1.24
C ILE A 21 -0.58 -4.89 0.57
N VAL A 22 -0.19 -4.16 -0.47
CA VAL A 22 1.10 -4.35 -1.13
C VAL A 22 1.78 -2.99 -1.24
N GLY A 23 2.94 -2.85 -0.59
CA GLY A 23 3.81 -1.69 -0.75
C GLY A 23 4.50 -1.77 -2.10
N VAL A 24 4.35 -0.74 -2.94
CA VAL A 24 4.98 -0.68 -4.26
C VAL A 24 6.17 0.27 -4.18
N LEU A 25 7.40 -0.27 -4.29
CA LEU A 25 8.60 0.54 -4.26
C LEU A 25 8.82 1.28 -5.59
N LEU A 26 8.96 2.60 -5.54
CA LEU A 26 9.27 3.46 -6.68
C LEU A 26 10.64 4.11 -6.53
N GLU A 27 11.61 3.31 -6.07
CA GLU A 27 13.02 3.69 -5.91
C GLU A 27 13.91 2.52 -6.31
N ASP A 28 15.13 2.83 -6.75
CA ASP A 28 16.14 1.82 -7.04
C ASP A 28 16.88 1.44 -5.75
N LYS A 29 16.44 0.35 -5.12
CA LYS A 29 17.03 -0.21 -3.89
C LYS A 29 17.39 -1.68 -4.07
N SER A 30 18.49 -2.09 -3.44
CA SER A 30 18.85 -3.50 -3.33
C SER A 30 17.85 -4.24 -2.44
N ASN A 31 17.68 -5.55 -2.67
CA ASN A 31 16.82 -6.38 -1.81
C ASN A 31 17.27 -6.35 -0.35
N GLU A 32 18.57 -6.21 -0.07
CA GLU A 32 19.08 -6.10 1.30
C GLU A 32 18.60 -4.82 1.99
N GLU A 33 18.66 -3.67 1.32
CA GLU A 33 18.15 -2.40 1.85
C GLU A 33 16.65 -2.48 2.13
N ILE A 34 15.90 -3.13 1.24
CA ILE A 34 14.44 -3.31 1.39
C ILE A 34 14.14 -4.20 2.59
N GLN A 35 14.85 -5.32 2.76
CA GLN A 35 14.65 -6.19 3.92
C GLN A 35 14.98 -5.48 5.23
N LYS A 36 16.09 -4.73 5.29
CA LYS A 36 16.42 -3.90 6.46
C LYS A 36 15.33 -2.89 6.78
N PHE A 37 14.74 -2.25 5.77
CA PHE A 37 13.64 -1.31 5.95
C PHE A 37 12.38 -1.99 6.50
N ILE A 38 12.02 -3.16 5.95
CA ILE A 38 10.90 -3.99 6.42
C ILE A 38 11.08 -4.37 7.88
N GLU A 39 12.26 -4.86 8.25
CA GLU A 39 12.60 -5.27 9.63
C GLU A 39 12.58 -4.07 10.59
N GLN A 40 13.24 -2.97 10.21
CA GLN A 40 13.36 -1.76 11.03
C GLN A 40 11.98 -1.17 11.37
N HIS A 41 11.06 -1.16 10.40
CA HIS A 41 9.73 -0.58 10.56
C HIS A 41 8.64 -1.63 10.84
N LYS A 42 9.01 -2.90 10.98
CA LYS A 42 8.13 -4.04 11.27
C LYS A 42 6.96 -4.12 10.28
N ILE A 43 7.23 -3.93 8.99
CA ILE A 43 6.19 -3.97 7.95
C ILE A 43 5.61 -5.39 7.87
N SER A 44 4.29 -5.53 8.03
CA SER A 44 3.60 -6.83 8.03
C SER A 44 2.97 -7.20 6.68
N TYR A 45 3.04 -6.30 5.70
CA TYR A 45 2.51 -6.49 4.35
C TYR A 45 3.64 -6.69 3.32
N LYS A 46 3.30 -7.23 2.15
CA LYS A 46 4.28 -7.51 1.09
C LYS A 46 4.79 -6.21 0.48
N VAL A 47 6.07 -6.19 0.08
CA VAL A 47 6.67 -5.08 -0.65
C VAL A 47 7.17 -5.59 -2.01
N SER A 48 6.71 -4.98 -3.10
CA SER A 48 7.19 -5.29 -4.45
C SER A 48 8.41 -4.46 -4.80
N ASN A 49 9.37 -5.06 -5.52
CA ASN A 49 10.55 -4.40 -6.07
C ASN A 49 10.71 -4.78 -7.55
N GLY A 50 11.09 -3.83 -8.40
CA GLY A 50 11.40 -4.07 -9.81
C GLY A 50 10.77 -3.07 -10.78
N GLU A 51 11.20 -3.11 -12.03
CA GLU A 51 10.83 -2.15 -13.08
C GLU A 51 9.32 -2.04 -13.33
N ASN A 52 8.59 -3.14 -13.16
CA ASN A 52 7.13 -3.18 -13.33
C ASN A 52 6.39 -2.27 -12.34
N ASN A 53 6.99 -1.90 -11.21
CA ASN A 53 6.40 -0.94 -10.28
C ASN A 53 6.26 0.45 -10.93
N TYR A 54 7.26 0.89 -11.70
CA TYR A 54 7.20 2.16 -12.42
C TYR A 54 6.19 2.11 -13.57
N LEU A 55 6.08 0.97 -14.25
CA LEU A 55 5.02 0.76 -15.25
C LEU A 55 3.63 0.84 -14.62
N LEU A 56 3.44 0.21 -13.45
CA LEU A 56 2.20 0.30 -12.68
C LEU A 56 1.88 1.76 -12.32
N ALA A 57 2.83 2.51 -11.75
CA ALA A 57 2.63 3.92 -11.41
C ALA A 57 2.22 4.75 -12.64
N LYS A 58 2.82 4.49 -13.80
CA LYS A 58 2.49 5.19 -15.05
C LYS A 58 1.06 4.90 -15.53
N VAL A 59 0.62 3.63 -15.53
CA VAL A 59 -0.74 3.28 -15.98
C VAL A 59 -1.84 3.76 -15.03
N LEU A 60 -1.49 4.00 -13.76
CA LEU A 60 -2.38 4.61 -12.76
C LEU A 60 -2.52 6.13 -12.90
N GLY A 61 -1.97 6.72 -13.97
CA GLY A 61 -2.00 8.18 -14.21
C GLY A 61 -0.81 8.93 -13.61
N GLY A 62 0.20 8.20 -13.13
CA GLY A 62 1.38 8.75 -12.45
C GLY A 62 1.19 8.89 -10.94
N VAL A 63 2.32 8.91 -10.22
CA VAL A 63 2.36 9.16 -8.77
C VAL A 63 3.18 10.43 -8.55
N ASN A 64 2.50 11.55 -8.27
CA ASN A 64 3.11 12.88 -8.14
C ASN A 64 3.45 13.27 -6.70
N GLY A 65 3.21 12.37 -5.74
CA GLY A 65 3.50 12.58 -4.33
C GLY A 65 3.46 11.26 -3.56
N ILE A 66 4.23 11.18 -2.49
CA ILE A 66 4.25 10.02 -1.60
C ILE A 66 3.88 10.43 -0.17
N PRO A 67 3.13 9.59 0.56
CA PRO A 67 2.53 8.33 0.14
C PRO A 67 1.34 8.54 -0.81
N THR A 68 1.10 7.58 -1.71
CA THR A 68 -0.11 7.48 -2.52
C THR A 68 -0.61 6.04 -2.45
N MET A 69 -1.91 5.84 -2.23
CA MET A 69 -2.53 4.52 -2.16
C MET A 69 -3.70 4.43 -3.14
N PHE A 70 -3.91 3.22 -3.67
CA PHE A 70 -5.02 2.91 -4.58
C PHE A 70 -5.78 1.72 -4.00
N LEU A 71 -7.08 1.88 -3.79
CA LEU A 71 -7.94 0.83 -3.26
C LEU A 71 -8.75 0.20 -4.38
N TYR A 72 -8.62 -1.12 -4.52
CA TYR A 72 -9.40 -1.92 -5.47
C TYR A 72 -10.34 -2.87 -4.70
N ASN A 73 -11.53 -3.09 -5.23
CA ASN A 73 -12.44 -4.11 -4.70
C ASN A 73 -12.19 -5.49 -5.31
N LYS A 74 -12.94 -6.50 -4.84
CA LYS A 74 -12.88 -7.89 -5.34
C LYS A 74 -13.18 -8.08 -6.84
N HIS A 75 -13.75 -7.07 -7.50
CA HIS A 75 -14.04 -7.08 -8.95
C HIS A 75 -12.98 -6.30 -9.75
N SER A 76 -11.81 -6.04 -9.17
CA SER A 76 -10.72 -5.26 -9.77
C SER A 76 -11.11 -3.84 -10.16
N LYS A 77 -12.16 -3.29 -9.54
CA LYS A 77 -12.58 -1.91 -9.76
C LYS A 77 -11.86 -0.99 -8.78
N LEU A 78 -11.24 0.07 -9.30
CA LEU A 78 -10.68 1.16 -8.48
C LEU A 78 -11.82 1.84 -7.73
N ILE A 79 -11.76 1.81 -6.40
CA ILE A 79 -12.72 2.42 -5.49
C ILE A 79 -12.29 3.83 -5.11
N ASN A 80 -11.01 4.00 -4.77
CA ASN A 80 -10.49 5.28 -4.31
C ASN A 80 -8.98 5.42 -4.57
N GLN A 81 -8.53 6.66 -4.65
CA GLN A 81 -7.13 7.04 -4.64
C GLN A 81 -6.89 8.03 -3.49
N TYR A 82 -5.86 7.75 -2.71
CA TYR A 82 -5.48 8.55 -1.57
C TYR A 82 -4.14 9.21 -1.83
N LEU A 83 -4.07 10.53 -1.63
CA LEU A 83 -2.84 11.30 -1.74
C LEU A 83 -2.47 11.86 -0.37
N GLY A 84 -1.29 11.50 0.13
CA GLY A 84 -0.80 11.91 1.45
C GLY A 84 -1.30 11.02 2.58
N LEU A 85 -1.11 11.51 3.80
CA LEU A 85 -1.44 10.79 5.04
C LEU A 85 -2.96 10.73 5.24
N ILE A 86 -3.51 9.52 5.29
CA ILE A 86 -4.94 9.30 5.56
C ILE A 86 -5.15 8.72 6.96
N PRO A 87 -6.14 9.20 7.73
CA PRO A 87 -6.55 8.57 8.98
C PRO A 87 -6.93 7.10 8.82
N GLU A 88 -6.52 6.26 9.77
CA GLU A 88 -6.76 4.82 9.80
C GLU A 88 -8.26 4.51 9.67
N GLU A 89 -9.11 5.29 10.33
CA GLU A 89 -10.57 5.10 10.35
C GLU A 89 -11.21 5.32 8.97
N MET A 90 -10.69 6.28 8.20
CA MET A 90 -11.19 6.53 6.84
C MET A 90 -10.79 5.40 5.89
N LEU A 91 -9.56 4.90 6.01
CA LEU A 91 -9.11 3.72 5.26
C LEU A 91 -9.96 2.50 5.61
N GLU A 92 -10.23 2.29 6.90
CA GLU A 92 -11.03 1.16 7.37
C GLU A 92 -12.46 1.17 6.79
N ILE A 93 -13.13 2.33 6.83
CA ILE A 93 -14.49 2.48 6.26
C ILE A 93 -14.52 2.10 4.78
N ASP A 94 -13.50 2.50 4.01
CA ASP A 94 -13.45 2.19 2.58
C ASP A 94 -13.04 0.74 2.31
N ILE A 95 -12.14 0.16 3.11
CA ILE A 95 -11.79 -1.28 3.06
C ILE A 95 -13.05 -2.13 3.30
N GLN A 96 -13.83 -1.81 4.33
CA GLN A 96 -15.09 -2.51 4.61
C GLN A 96 -16.03 -2.48 3.40
N LYS A 97 -16.16 -1.34 2.70
CA LYS A 97 -16.96 -1.28 1.46
C LYS A 97 -16.37 -2.11 0.32
N ALA A 98 -15.04 -2.22 0.24
CA ALA A 98 -14.35 -2.90 -0.85
C ALA A 98 -14.36 -4.44 -0.74
N ILE A 99 -14.44 -4.97 0.49
CA ILE A 99 -14.45 -6.42 0.76
C ILE A 99 -15.87 -7.02 0.80
N LEU A 100 -16.92 -6.19 0.91
CA LEU A 100 -18.31 -6.62 0.76
C LEU A 100 -18.59 -7.22 -0.63
#